data_AF-A0A2U2XDN0-F1
#
_entry.id   AF-A0A2U2XDN0-F1
#
_cell.length_a   1.000
_cell.length_b   1.000
_cell.length_c   1.000
_cell.angle_alpha   90.00
_cell.angle_beta   90.00
_cell.angle_gamma   90.00
#
_symmetry.space_group_name_H-M   'P 1'
#
loop_
_entity.id
_entity.type
_entity.pdbx_description
1 polymer ?
#
loop_
_entity_poly.entity_id
_entity_poly.type
_entity_poly.pdbx_seq_one_letter_code
_entity_poly.pdbx_strand_id
1 'polypeptide(L)'
;MNNSIEDVVRIARENALEDFKFRFMQKWYEATPCFHWKELKLSPELKTEVGNEVPSVYFFIDDGKELDLDDKVWEKGELHKVISFEWMSEEISEIEDDQRVEWFRNSIATALQKTNDAQTDLIMVYNEGGLVFSKEWRYYFEKQLHF
;
A
#
# COMPACT_ATOMS: atom_id res chain seq x y z
N MET A 1 24.32 -31.76 5.14
CA MET A 1 22.93 -31.42 5.50
C MET A 1 22.25 -31.05 4.20
N ASN A 2 21.40 -31.94 3.66
CA ASN A 2 20.64 -31.61 2.46
C ASN A 2 19.47 -30.76 2.91
N ASN A 3 19.52 -29.46 2.62
CA ASN A 3 18.34 -28.62 2.73
C ASN A 3 17.26 -29.25 1.85
N SER A 4 16.06 -29.40 2.40
CA SER A 4 14.89 -29.84 1.63
C SER A 4 14.74 -28.93 0.42
N ILE A 5 14.22 -29.44 -0.70
CA ILE A 5 13.89 -28.60 -1.87
C ILE A 5 13.00 -27.42 -1.43
N GLU A 6 12.15 -27.62 -0.43
CA GLU A 6 11.31 -26.58 0.17
C GLU A 6 12.13 -25.52 0.92
N ASP A 7 13.20 -25.90 1.61
CA ASP A 7 14.11 -24.94 2.26
C ASP A 7 14.88 -24.11 1.23
N VAL A 8 15.30 -24.73 0.12
CA VAL A 8 15.99 -24.02 -0.97
C VAL A 8 15.04 -23.03 -1.65
N VAL A 9 13.78 -23.43 -1.89
CA VAL A 9 12.74 -22.56 -2.46
C VAL A 9 12.40 -21.42 -1.50
N ARG A 10 12.29 -21.67 -0.20
CA ARG A 10 12.04 -20.64 0.82
C ARG A 10 13.18 -19.62 0.87
N ILE A 11 14.43 -20.07 0.94
CA ILE A 11 15.61 -19.17 0.95
C ILE A 11 15.68 -18.35 -0.35
N ALA A 12 15.34 -18.95 -1.49
CA ALA A 12 15.28 -18.22 -2.76
C ALA A 12 14.18 -17.14 -2.79
N ARG A 13 13.02 -17.42 -2.18
CA ARG A 13 11.93 -16.44 -2.01
C ARG A 13 12.30 -15.29 -1.10
N GLU A 14 12.89 -15.59 0.06
CA GLU A 14 13.36 -14.59 1.01
C GLU A 14 14.40 -13.67 0.36
N ASN A 15 15.36 -14.23 -0.37
CA ASN A 15 16.37 -13.45 -1.10
C ASN A 15 15.79 -12.66 -2.28
N ALA A 16 14.84 -13.20 -3.04
CA ALA A 16 14.19 -12.47 -4.13
C ALA A 16 13.36 -11.30 -3.59
N LEU A 17 12.67 -11.50 -2.46
CA LEU A 17 11.95 -10.45 -1.79
C LEU A 17 12.92 -9.37 -1.32
N GLU A 18 14.00 -9.72 -0.61
CA GLU A 18 15.06 -8.80 -0.17
C GLU A 18 15.69 -8.02 -1.33
N ASP A 19 16.07 -8.70 -2.42
CA ASP A 19 16.62 -8.08 -3.64
C ASP A 19 15.61 -7.15 -4.31
N PHE A 20 14.33 -7.49 -4.29
CA PHE A 20 13.25 -6.62 -4.75
C PHE A 20 13.10 -5.38 -3.87
N LYS A 21 13.14 -5.52 -2.53
CA LYS A 21 13.15 -4.37 -1.60
C LYS A 21 14.30 -3.42 -1.92
N PHE A 22 15.48 -3.98 -2.18
CA PHE A 22 16.72 -3.24 -2.43
C PHE A 22 16.78 -2.61 -3.82
N ARG A 23 16.23 -3.27 -4.86
CA ARG A 23 16.27 -2.79 -6.25
C ARG A 23 15.37 -1.59 -6.52
N PHE A 24 14.26 -1.45 -5.80
CA PHE A 24 13.25 -0.43 -6.12
C PHE A 24 13.26 0.81 -5.23
N MET A 25 14.13 0.91 -4.21
CA MET A 25 13.95 1.88 -3.12
C MET A 25 12.49 1.86 -2.64
N GLN A 26 11.99 0.64 -2.43
CA GLN A 26 10.58 0.40 -2.17
C GLN A 26 10.15 1.20 -0.96
N LYS A 27 9.02 1.92 -1.04
CA LYS A 27 8.48 2.59 0.13
C LYS A 27 7.85 1.54 1.05
N TRP A 28 8.06 1.67 2.36
CA TRP A 28 7.54 0.76 3.38
C TRP A 28 6.66 1.52 4.35
N TYR A 29 5.52 0.94 4.73
CA TYR A 29 4.78 1.34 5.92
C TYR A 29 4.98 0.26 6.97
N GLU A 30 5.71 0.59 8.05
CA GLU A 30 6.17 -0.40 9.03
C GLU A 30 6.90 -1.58 8.35
N ALA A 31 6.37 -2.80 8.44
CA ALA A 31 6.93 -4.00 7.82
C ALA A 31 6.30 -4.35 6.46
N THR A 32 5.38 -3.52 5.96
CA THR A 32 4.57 -3.80 4.77
C THR A 32 5.08 -3.00 3.57
N PRO A 33 5.39 -3.64 2.42
CA PRO A 33 5.79 -2.91 1.22
C PRO A 33 4.61 -2.09 0.69
N CYS A 34 4.87 -0.87 0.28
CA CYS A 34 3.87 0.11 -0.13
C CYS A 34 4.16 0.69 -1.51
N PHE A 35 3.22 0.54 -2.45
CA PHE A 35 3.35 0.97 -3.84
C PHE A 35 2.32 2.04 -4.18
N HIS A 36 2.69 3.00 -5.01
CA HIS A 36 1.71 3.75 -5.76
C HIS A 36 1.06 2.83 -6.79
N TRP A 37 -0.25 2.92 -6.99
CA TRP A 37 -0.97 2.05 -7.93
C TRP A 37 -0.43 2.03 -9.37
N LYS A 38 0.28 3.08 -9.80
CA LYS A 38 0.90 3.19 -11.13
C LYS A 38 2.17 2.37 -11.27
N GLU A 39 2.73 1.91 -10.15
CA GLU A 39 3.94 1.08 -10.10
C GLU A 39 3.60 -0.41 -10.28
N LEU A 40 2.31 -0.78 -10.19
CA LEU A 40 1.86 -2.17 -10.32
C LEU A 40 1.13 -2.42 -11.64
N LYS A 41 1.27 -3.65 -12.13
CA LYS A 41 0.42 -4.19 -13.20
C LYS A 41 -0.89 -4.68 -12.56
N LEU A 42 -1.96 -3.90 -12.71
CA LEU A 42 -3.29 -4.24 -12.21
C LEU A 42 -4.16 -4.80 -13.35
N SER A 43 -5.03 -5.76 -13.04
CA SER A 43 -6.07 -6.22 -13.98
C SER A 43 -7.02 -5.08 -14.37
N PRO A 44 -7.70 -5.13 -15.54
CA PRO A 44 -8.60 -4.05 -15.96
C PRO A 44 -9.72 -3.73 -14.96
N GLU A 45 -10.27 -4.76 -14.31
CA GLU A 45 -11.28 -4.58 -13.27
C GLU A 45 -10.68 -3.84 -12.07
N LEU A 46 -9.52 -4.28 -11.60
CA LEU A 46 -8.87 -3.68 -10.44
C LEU A 46 -8.39 -2.25 -10.72
N LYS A 47 -7.96 -1.94 -11.94
CA LYS A 47 -7.65 -0.55 -12.35
C LYS A 47 -8.85 0.38 -12.20
N THR A 48 -10.05 -0.12 -12.47
CA THR A 48 -11.28 0.68 -12.33
C THR A 48 -11.60 0.94 -10.86
N GLU A 49 -11.37 -0.06 -10.00
CA GLU A 49 -11.56 0.05 -8.55
C GLU A 49 -10.51 0.98 -7.89
N VAL A 50 -9.24 0.83 -8.28
CA VAL A 50 -8.11 1.58 -7.71
C VAL A 50 -8.02 2.99 -8.29
N GLY A 51 -8.48 3.22 -9.51
CA GLY A 51 -8.51 4.52 -10.17
C GLY A 51 -9.69 5.42 -9.76
N ASN A 52 -10.21 5.26 -8.55
CA ASN A 52 -11.31 6.08 -8.04
C ASN A 52 -10.84 7.52 -7.70
N GLU A 53 -11.79 8.45 -7.50
CA GLU A 53 -11.47 9.84 -7.18
C GLU A 53 -11.04 10.03 -5.72
N VAL A 54 -11.25 9.05 -4.86
CA VAL A 54 -11.02 9.19 -3.42
C VAL A 54 -9.62 8.69 -3.06
N PRO A 55 -8.83 9.46 -2.29
CA PRO A 55 -7.62 8.92 -1.69
C PRO A 55 -7.92 7.62 -0.93
N SER A 56 -7.18 6.57 -1.25
CA SER A 56 -7.46 5.22 -0.77
C SER A 56 -6.17 4.40 -0.62
N VAL A 57 -6.20 3.47 0.33
CA VAL A 57 -5.14 2.46 0.53
C VAL A 57 -5.76 1.07 0.41
N TYR A 58 -5.19 0.25 -0.46
CA TYR A 58 -5.60 -1.10 -0.79
C TYR A 58 -4.57 -2.07 -0.22
N PHE A 59 -5.03 -3.16 0.36
CA PHE A 59 -4.20 -4.22 0.91
C PHE A 59 -4.45 -5.47 0.09
N PHE A 60 -3.40 -5.97 -0.57
CA PHE A 60 -3.44 -7.20 -1.34
C PHE A 60 -2.74 -8.31 -0.57
N ILE A 61 -3.29 -9.52 -0.64
CA ILE A 61 -2.61 -10.72 -0.15
C ILE A 61 -1.58 -11.12 -1.20
N ASP A 62 -0.31 -11.16 -0.80
CA ASP A 62 0.72 -11.84 -1.56
C ASP A 62 0.77 -13.29 -1.09
N ASP A 63 0.35 -14.24 -1.92
CA ASP A 63 0.37 -15.66 -1.54
C ASP A 63 1.78 -16.27 -1.56
N GLY A 64 2.81 -15.47 -1.87
CA GLY A 64 4.22 -15.84 -1.87
C GLY A 64 4.56 -16.95 -2.88
N LYS A 65 3.63 -17.29 -3.79
CA LYS A 65 3.87 -18.30 -4.84
C LYS A 65 4.67 -17.71 -5.99
N GLU A 66 4.54 -16.42 -6.23
CA GLU A 66 5.22 -15.72 -7.32
C GLU A 66 6.52 -15.09 -6.82
N LEU A 67 7.63 -15.47 -7.48
CA LEU A 67 8.98 -15.02 -7.15
C LEU A 67 9.31 -13.64 -7.72
N ASP A 68 8.49 -13.16 -8.66
CA ASP A 68 8.74 -11.94 -9.43
C ASP A 68 7.49 -11.05 -9.44
N LEU A 69 7.48 -10.08 -8.52
CA LEU A 69 6.40 -9.11 -8.38
C LEU A 69 6.31 -8.15 -9.58
N ASP A 70 7.38 -8.01 -10.38
CA ASP A 70 7.40 -7.11 -11.54
C ASP A 70 6.52 -7.62 -12.67
N ASP A 71 6.37 -8.93 -12.81
CA ASP A 71 5.55 -9.58 -13.84
C ASP A 71 4.16 -10.00 -13.37
N LYS A 72 3.91 -9.93 -12.06
CA LYS A 72 2.60 -10.21 -11.46
C LYS A 72 1.54 -9.22 -11.94
N VAL A 73 0.40 -9.74 -12.39
CA VAL A 73 -0.80 -8.95 -12.64
C VAL A 73 -1.74 -9.13 -11.46
N TRP A 74 -1.91 -8.08 -10.66
CA TRP A 74 -2.77 -8.11 -9.48
C TRP A 74 -4.25 -8.16 -9.88
N GLU A 75 -4.97 -9.09 -9.27
CA GLU A 75 -6.39 -9.32 -9.50
C GLU A 75 -7.23 -8.88 -8.31
N LYS A 76 -8.52 -8.61 -8.58
CA LYS A 76 -9.47 -8.21 -7.53
C LYS A 76 -9.67 -9.27 -6.46
N GLY A 77 -9.53 -10.55 -6.82
CA GLY A 77 -9.62 -11.66 -5.86
C GLY A 77 -8.51 -11.66 -4.80
N GLU A 78 -7.42 -10.93 -5.04
CA GLU A 78 -6.29 -10.78 -4.12
C GLU A 78 -6.45 -9.58 -3.18
N LEU A 79 -7.49 -8.75 -3.40
CA LEU A 79 -7.78 -7.59 -2.57
C LEU A 79 -8.38 -8.04 -1.23
N HIS A 80 -7.62 -7.86 -0.15
CA HIS A 80 -8.03 -8.17 1.22
C HIS A 80 -8.88 -7.06 1.82
N LYS A 81 -8.42 -5.82 1.68
CA LYS A 81 -9.01 -4.68 2.38
C LYS A 81 -8.79 -3.37 1.64
N VAL A 82 -9.71 -2.44 1.82
CA VAL A 82 -9.60 -1.06 1.33
C VAL A 82 -9.88 -0.11 2.49
N ILE A 83 -9.07 0.94 2.59
CA ILE A 83 -9.30 2.11 3.42
C ILE A 83 -9.55 3.28 2.48
N SER A 84 -10.78 3.75 2.43
CA SER A 84 -11.18 4.98 1.71
C SER A 84 -11.16 6.16 2.67
N PHE A 85 -10.64 7.31 2.21
CA PHE A 85 -10.58 8.55 2.99
C PHE A 85 -11.67 9.55 2.60
N GLU A 86 -12.84 9.07 2.16
CA GLU A 86 -14.02 9.90 1.79
C GLU A 86 -14.38 10.94 2.85
N TRP A 87 -14.41 10.53 4.12
CA TRP A 87 -14.78 11.36 5.26
C TRP A 87 -13.91 12.62 5.41
N MET A 88 -12.66 12.57 4.94
CA MET A 88 -11.77 13.73 5.00
C MET A 88 -12.27 14.91 4.14
N SER A 89 -13.06 14.64 3.09
CA SER A 89 -13.62 15.68 2.23
C SER A 89 -14.62 16.59 2.95
N GLU A 90 -15.38 16.03 3.90
CA GLU A 90 -16.40 16.74 4.66
C GLU A 90 -15.75 17.57 5.78
N GLU A 91 -14.84 16.93 6.52
CA GLU A 91 -14.20 17.52 7.69
C GLU A 91 -13.16 18.60 7.34
N ILE A 92 -12.42 18.48 6.22
CA ILE A 92 -11.31 19.40 5.91
C ILE A 92 -11.75 20.86 5.78
N SER A 93 -13.02 21.09 5.41
CA SER A 93 -13.59 22.43 5.26
C SER A 93 -13.77 23.17 6.59
N GLU A 94 -13.78 22.43 7.70
CA GLU A 94 -13.98 22.94 9.06
C GLU A 94 -12.66 23.13 9.82
N ILE A 95 -11.52 22.71 9.23
CA ILE A 95 -10.21 22.74 9.87
C ILE A 95 -9.46 24.03 9.54
N GLU A 96 -9.00 24.73 10.59
CA GLU A 96 -8.13 25.90 10.48
C GLU A 96 -6.79 25.54 9.82
N ASP A 97 -6.24 26.46 9.01
CA ASP A 97 -5.05 26.19 8.19
C ASP A 97 -3.82 25.78 9.02
N ASP A 98 -3.66 26.33 10.23
CA ASP A 98 -2.56 26.02 11.14
C ASP A 98 -2.70 24.65 11.81
N GLN A 99 -3.92 24.09 11.86
CA GLN A 99 -4.22 22.77 12.40
C GLN A 99 -4.24 21.68 11.32
N ARG A 100 -4.39 22.05 10.04
CA ARG A 100 -4.58 21.11 8.92
C ARG A 100 -3.45 20.08 8.80
N VAL A 101 -2.21 20.48 9.03
CA VAL A 101 -1.03 19.59 8.98
C VAL A 101 -1.17 18.43 9.97
N GLU A 102 -1.50 18.76 11.22
CA GLU A 102 -1.59 17.79 12.30
C GLU A 102 -2.84 16.92 12.15
N TRP A 103 -3.94 17.51 11.69
CA TRP A 103 -5.15 16.79 11.33
C TRP A 103 -4.87 15.73 10.25
N PHE A 104 -4.22 16.07 9.13
CA PHE A 104 -3.86 15.08 8.10
C PHE A 104 -3.04 13.92 8.65
N ARG A 105 -2.00 14.22 9.44
CA ARG A 105 -1.12 13.21 10.03
C ARG A 105 -1.89 12.25 10.91
N ASN A 106 -2.72 12.78 11.80
CA ASN A 106 -3.51 11.99 12.75
C ASN A 106 -4.61 11.18 12.05
N SER A 107 -5.28 11.77 11.07
CA SER A 107 -6.31 11.11 10.25
C SER A 107 -5.75 9.90 9.51
N ILE A 108 -4.60 10.07 8.84
CA ILE A 108 -3.92 9.00 8.11
C ILE A 108 -3.42 7.92 9.09
N ALA A 109 -2.71 8.31 10.14
CA ALA A 109 -2.17 7.35 11.11
C ALA A 109 -3.28 6.54 11.81
N THR A 110 -4.37 7.19 12.22
CA THR A 110 -5.52 6.53 12.86
C THR A 110 -6.19 5.53 11.92
N ALA A 111 -6.33 5.87 10.63
CA ALA A 111 -6.90 4.96 9.65
C ALA A 111 -6.01 3.72 9.46
N LEU A 112 -4.69 3.92 9.36
CA LEU A 112 -3.72 2.83 9.17
C LEU A 112 -3.51 1.97 10.44
N GLN A 113 -3.69 2.52 11.64
CA GLN A 113 -3.65 1.72 12.87
C GLN A 113 -4.86 0.77 13.01
N LYS A 114 -5.99 1.09 12.39
CA LYS A 114 -7.17 0.19 12.32
C LYS A 114 -6.96 -0.99 11.37
N THR A 115 -5.78 -1.11 10.77
CA THR A 115 -5.36 -2.22 9.89
C THR A 115 -4.46 -3.24 10.57
N ASN A 116 -4.49 -3.33 11.91
CA ASN A 116 -3.73 -4.28 12.73
C ASN A 116 -4.16 -5.76 12.51
N ASP A 117 -4.17 -6.19 11.26
CA ASP A 117 -4.18 -7.58 10.83
C ASP A 117 -2.72 -7.99 10.80
N ALA A 118 -2.30 -8.82 11.76
CA ALA A 118 -0.95 -9.37 11.85
C ALA A 118 -0.68 -10.43 10.76
N GLN A 119 -0.98 -10.10 9.50
CA GLN A 119 -0.67 -10.94 8.35
C GLN A 119 0.66 -10.49 7.76
N THR A 120 1.62 -11.43 7.68
CA THR A 120 2.98 -11.20 7.19
C THR A 120 3.08 -11.04 5.68
N ASP A 121 1.97 -11.28 4.96
CA ASP A 121 1.98 -11.45 3.51
C ASP A 121 1.05 -10.45 2.83
N LEU A 122 1.10 -9.19 3.27
CA LEU A 122 0.33 -8.10 2.68
C LEU A 122 1.21 -7.18 1.87
N ILE A 123 0.64 -6.63 0.80
CA ILE A 123 1.18 -5.51 0.05
C ILE A 123 0.20 -4.35 0.13
N MET A 124 0.71 -3.18 0.49
CA MET A 124 -0.04 -1.93 0.48
C MET A 124 0.08 -1.25 -0.88
N VAL A 125 -1.03 -0.73 -1.37
CA VAL A 125 -1.09 0.06 -2.59
C VAL A 125 -1.89 1.31 -2.31
N TYR A 126 -1.41 2.47 -2.71
CA TYR A 126 -2.13 3.72 -2.51
C TYR A 126 -2.51 4.38 -3.84
N ASN A 127 -3.67 5.04 -3.81
CA ASN A 127 -4.15 5.97 -4.82
C ASN A 127 -4.42 7.31 -4.14
N GLU A 128 -3.89 8.39 -4.69
CA GLU A 128 -4.15 9.72 -4.19
C GLU A 128 -5.56 10.22 -4.56
N GLY A 129 -6.16 9.68 -5.63
CA GLY A 129 -7.45 10.15 -6.13
C GLY A 129 -7.39 11.53 -6.83
N GLY A 130 -8.56 12.12 -7.05
CA GLY A 130 -8.77 13.37 -7.78
C GLY A 130 -9.45 14.49 -6.98
N LEU A 131 -9.78 14.25 -5.70
CA LEU A 131 -10.42 15.26 -4.85
C LEU A 131 -9.48 16.44 -4.54
N VAL A 132 -10.06 17.56 -4.11
CA VAL A 132 -9.33 18.82 -3.86
C VAL A 132 -8.16 18.63 -2.89
N PHE A 133 -8.32 17.74 -1.90
CA PHE A 133 -7.33 17.48 -0.87
C PHE A 133 -6.35 16.33 -1.20
N SER A 134 -6.51 15.65 -2.34
CA SER A 134 -5.72 14.47 -2.74
C SER A 134 -4.22 14.72 -2.77
N LYS A 135 -3.79 15.90 -3.21
CA LYS A 135 -2.35 16.25 -3.25
C LYS A 135 -1.76 16.40 -1.85
N GLU A 136 -2.49 17.04 -0.94
CA GLU A 136 -2.06 17.19 0.45
C GLU A 136 -2.06 15.83 1.16
N TRP A 137 -3.12 15.05 0.97
CA TRP A 137 -3.20 13.69 1.48
C TRP A 137 -1.99 12.86 1.04
N ARG A 138 -1.67 12.84 -0.26
CA ARG A 138 -0.52 12.12 -0.79
C ARG A 138 0.79 12.58 -0.16
N TYR A 139 0.99 13.89 -0.04
CA TYR A 139 2.19 14.43 0.59
C TYR A 139 2.35 13.93 2.02
N TYR A 140 1.29 13.97 2.83
CA TYR A 140 1.37 13.52 4.23
C TYR A 140 1.40 12.01 4.38
N PHE A 141 0.74 11.26 3.50
CA PHE A 141 0.79 9.80 3.45
C PHE A 141 2.22 9.33 3.16
N GLU A 142 2.85 9.85 2.10
CA GLU A 142 4.21 9.46 1.73
C GLU A 142 5.26 9.83 2.78
N LYS A 143 4.99 10.82 3.65
CA LYS A 143 5.85 11.15 4.81
C LYS A 143 5.82 10.10 5.93
N GLN A 144 4.82 9.20 5.93
CA GLN A 144 4.77 8.07 6.85
C GLN A 144 5.52 6.85 6.32
N LEU A 145 6.04 6.90 5.09
CA LEU A 145 6.74 5.79 4.47
C LEU A 145 8.25 5.89 4.69
N HIS A 146 8.89 4.73 4.83
CA HIS A 146 10.34 4.57 4.98
C HIS A 146 10.95 3.94 3.72
N PHE A 147 12.25 4.14 3.52
CA PHE A 147 13.04 3.51 2.46
C PHE A 147 13.95 2.45 3.05
#